data_AF-A0A3D1CZ48-F1
#
_entry.id   AF-A0A3D1CZ48-F1
#
_cell.length_a   1.000
_cell.length_b   1.000
_cell.length_c   1.000
_cell.angle_alpha   90.00
_cell.angle_beta   90.00
_cell.angle_gamma   90.00
#
_symmetry.space_group_name_H-M   'P 1'
#
loop_
_entity.id
_entity.type
_entity.pdbx_description
1 polymer ?
#
loop_
_entity_poly.entity_id
_entity_poly.type
_entity_poly.pdbx_seq_one_letter_code
_entity_poly.pdbx_strand_id
1 'polypeptide(L)' 'TEGIIPAPESAHAIAAAIREAKQAKEEGKKKVILFNLSGHGLLDMSAYDQYLAGDLTNHEVTDEEINKVLAEN' A
#
# COMPACT_ATOMS: atom_id res chain seq x y z
N THR A 1 4.42 13.17 -14.06
CA THR A 1 3.56 12.18 -13.37
C THR A 1 2.69 11.52 -14.41
N GLU A 2 2.29 10.27 -14.22
CA GLU A 2 1.67 9.44 -15.27
C GLU A 2 0.14 9.62 -15.42
N GLY A 3 -0.50 10.44 -14.60
CA GLY A 3 -1.94 10.73 -14.69
C GLY A 3 -2.88 9.59 -14.26
N ILE A 4 -2.35 8.53 -13.66
CA ILE A 4 -3.11 7.36 -13.17
C ILE A 4 -3.15 7.41 -11.64
N ILE A 5 -4.34 7.24 -11.07
CA ILE A 5 -4.52 6.98 -9.63
C ILE A 5 -4.49 5.45 -9.46
N PRO A 6 -3.40 4.86 -8.94
CA PRO A 6 -3.34 3.41 -8.75
C PRO A 6 -4.31 2.99 -7.65
N ALA A 7 -4.75 1.73 -7.67
CA ALA A 7 -5.40 1.14 -6.50
C ALA A 7 -4.41 1.08 -5.31
N PRO A 8 -4.89 1.09 -4.05
CA PRO A 8 -4.04 0.98 -2.86
C PRO A 8 -3.08 -0.23 -2.90
N GLU A 9 -3.52 -1.36 -3.44
CA GLU A 9 -2.70 -2.55 -3.63
C GLU A 9 -1.62 -2.35 -4.70
N SER A 10 -1.96 -1.69 -5.81
CA SER A 10 -1.00 -1.33 -6.88
C SER A 10 0.08 -0.37 -6.40
N ALA A 11 -0.23 0.49 -5.42
CA ALA A 11 0.76 1.40 -4.83
C ALA A 11 1.95 0.64 -4.19
N HIS A 12 1.71 -0.56 -3.66
CA HIS A 12 2.78 -1.41 -3.11
C HIS A 12 3.72 -1.94 -4.20
N ALA A 13 3.18 -2.31 -5.36
CA ALA A 13 3.98 -2.74 -6.51
C ALA A 13 4.84 -1.58 -7.06
N ILE A 14 4.27 -0.37 -7.14
CA ILE A 14 5.00 0.84 -7.52
C ILE A 14 6.14 1.11 -6.53
N ALA A 15 5.88 1.02 -5.22
CA ALA A 15 6.89 1.23 -4.19
C ALA A 15 8.05 0.22 -4.29
N ALA A 16 7.75 -1.05 -4.61
CA ALA A 16 8.77 -2.06 -4.88
C ALA A 16 9.59 -1.70 -6.14
N ALA A 17 8.94 -1.33 -7.24
CA ALA A 17 9.63 -0.94 -8.48
C ALA A 17 10.56 0.27 -8.28
N ILE A 18 10.17 1.25 -7.47
CA ILE A 18 11.01 2.41 -7.12
C ILE A 18 12.24 1.97 -6.31
N ARG A 19 12.07 1.05 -5.35
CA ARG A 19 13.20 0.51 -4.57
C ARG A 19 14.21 -0.21 -5.47
N GLU A 20 13.74 -1.06 -6.38
CA GLU A 20 14.59 -1.75 -7.36
C GLU A 20 15.32 -0.77 -8.28
N ALA A 21 14.65 0.31 -8.71
CA ALA A 21 15.27 1.36 -9.53
C ALA A 21 16.37 2.12 -8.76
N LYS A 22 16.17 2.40 -7.48
CA LYS A 22 17.19 3.01 -6.61
C LYS A 22 18.39 2.09 -6.43
N GLN A 23 18.16 0.81 -6.17
CA GLN A 23 19.25 -0.17 -6.08
C GLN A 23 20.03 -0.29 -7.40
N ALA A 24 19.34 -0.31 -8.55
CA ALA A 24 19.98 -0.34 -9.86
C ALA A 24 20.92 0.87 -10.08
N LYS A 25 20.49 2.05 -9.62
CA LYS A 25 21.28 3.28 -9.65
C LYS A 25 22.54 3.17 -8.77
N GLU A 26 22.41 2.66 -7.55
CA GLU A 26 23.54 2.43 -6.62
C GLU A 26 24.55 1.44 -7.20
N GLU A 27 24.07 0.39 -7.86
CA GLU A 27 24.89 -0.63 -8.52
C GLU A 27 25.49 -0.16 -9.86
N GLY A 28 25.09 1.01 -10.38
CA GLY A 28 25.50 1.50 -11.70
C GLY A 28 24.99 0.65 -12.87
N LYS A 29 23.90 -0.12 -12.68
CA LYS A 29 23.34 -1.03 -13.68
C LYS A 29 22.07 -0.47 -14.29
N LYS A 30 21.96 -0.52 -15.62
CA LYS A 30 20.69 -0.25 -16.30
C LYS A 30 19.80 -1.49 -16.20
N LYS A 31 18.68 -1.39 -15.45
CA LYS A 31 17.67 -2.44 -15.32
C LYS A 31 16.37 -2.01 -16.01
N VAL A 32 15.65 -2.98 -16.59
CA VAL A 32 14.26 -2.80 -17.01
C VAL A 32 13.39 -3.47 -15.95
N ILE A 33 12.44 -2.71 -15.40
CA ILE A 33 11.58 -3.17 -14.31
C ILE A 33 10.14 -3.19 -14.83
N LEU A 34 9.55 -4.38 -14.86
CA LEU A 34 8.13 -4.57 -15.13
C LEU A 34 7.42 -4.79 -13.80
N PHE A 35 6.34 -4.06 -13.56
CA PHE A 35 5.45 -4.28 -12.43
C PHE A 35 4.00 -4.33 -12.92
N ASN A 36 3.14 -4.97 -12.13
CA ASN A 36 1.72 -5.06 -12.43
C ASN A 36 0.96 -3.89 -11.79
N LEU A 37 0.27 -3.09 -12.60
CA LEU A 37 -0.74 -2.15 -12.13
C LEU A 37 -2.10 -2.86 -12.17
N SER A 38 -2.45 -3.51 -11.06
CA SER A 38 -3.61 -4.40 -10.97
C SER A 38 -4.95 -3.68 -11.06
N GLY A 39 -5.00 -2.38 -10.75
CA GLY A 39 -6.25 -1.62 -10.74
C GLY A 39 -6.07 -0.11 -10.55
N HIS A 40 -7.18 0.61 -10.66
CA HIS A 40 -7.27 2.05 -10.43
C HIS A 40 -7.95 2.38 -9.08
N GLY A 41 -7.58 3.48 -8.46
CA GLY A 41 -8.08 3.90 -7.13
C GLY A 41 -9.34 4.77 -7.16
N LEU A 42 -10.06 4.88 -8.28
CA LEU A 42 -11.22 5.79 -8.40
C LEU A 42 -12.34 5.52 -7.39
N LEU A 43 -12.51 4.27 -6.97
CA LEU A 43 -13.50 3.89 -5.95
C LEU A 43 -12.94 3.92 -4.53
N ASP A 44 -11.61 4.02 -4.39
CA ASP A 44 -10.88 4.01 -3.12
C ASP A 44 -10.52 5.43 -2.63
N MET A 45 -11.09 6.45 -3.27
CA MET A 45 -10.75 7.85 -2.98
C MET A 45 -11.03 8.25 -1.53
N SER A 46 -12.08 7.70 -0.91
CA SER A 46 -12.37 7.94 0.51
C SER A 46 -11.30 7.33 1.42
N ALA A 47 -10.78 6.15 1.09
CA ALA A 47 -9.72 5.50 1.85
C ALA A 47 -8.39 6.26 1.71
N TYR A 48 -8.09 6.75 0.50
CA TYR A 48 -6.95 7.65 0.28
C TYR A 48 -7.06 8.94 1.09
N ASP A 49 -8.24 9.57 1.11
CA ASP A 49 -8.47 10.80 1.86
C ASP A 49 -8.26 10.58 3.37
N GLN A 50 -8.88 9.53 3.95
CA GLN A 50 -8.69 9.19 5.37
C GLN A 50 -7.24 8.88 5.71
N TYR A 51 -6.52 8.16 4.85
CA TYR A 51 -5.11 7.86 5.07
C TYR A 51 -4.24 9.12 5.02
N LEU A 52 -4.46 10.00 4.05
CA LEU A 52 -3.70 11.25 3.91
C LEU A 52 -4.04 12.28 5.00
N ALA A 53 -5.28 12.27 5.51
CA ALA A 53 -5.69 13.05 6.66
C ALA A 53 -5.12 12.52 7.99
N GLY A 54 -4.65 11.27 8.01
CA GLY A 54 -4.13 10.60 9.21
C GLY A 54 -5.21 9.89 10.05
N ASP A 55 -6.44 9.83 9.55
CA ASP A 55 -7.58 9.18 10.21
C ASP A 55 -7.54 7.65 10.06
N LEU A 56 -6.91 7.13 9.01
CA LEU A 56 -6.77 5.70 8.77
C LEU A 56 -5.46 5.17 9.38
N THR A 57 -5.57 4.51 10.53
CA THR A 57 -4.44 3.89 11.24
C THR A 57 -4.56 2.36 11.26
N ASN A 58 -3.42 1.67 11.30
CA ASN A 58 -3.41 0.24 11.55
C ASN A 58 -4.01 -0.05 12.93
N HIS A 59 -5.05 -0.87 12.95
CA HIS A 59 -5.62 -1.41 14.17
C HIS A 59 -4.94 -2.73 14.50
N GLU A 60 -4.27 -2.82 15.64
CA GLU A 60 -3.79 -4.09 16.18
C GLU A 60 -4.84 -4.66 17.13
N VAL A 61 -5.25 -5.91 16.90
CA VAL A 61 -6.20 -6.59 17.78
C VAL A 61 -5.46 -7.07 19.02
N THR A 62 -5.96 -6.70 20.20
CA THR A 62 -5.37 -7.07 21.49
C THR A 62 -5.91 -8.42 22.01
N ASP A 63 -5.11 -9.10 22.83
CA ASP A 63 -5.54 -10.34 23.50
C ASP A 63 -6.80 -10.13 24.37
N GLU A 64 -6.96 -8.94 24.98
CA GLU A 64 -8.14 -8.58 25.76
C GLU A 64 -9.41 -8.53 24.90
N GLU A 65 -9.34 -7.94 23.70
CA GLU A 65 -10.48 -7.89 22.77
C GLU A 65 -10.87 -9.27 22.28
N ILE A 66 -9.89 -10.12 21.98
CA ILE A 66 -10.11 -11.52 21.59
C ILE A 66 -10.82 -12.27 22.72
N ASN A 67 -10.31 -12.18 23.94
CA ASN A 67 -10.87 -12.87 25.10
C ASN A 67 -12.29 -12.39 25.41
N LYS A 68 -12.58 -11.10 25.22
CA LYS A 68 -13.92 -10.55 25.41
C LYS A 68 -14.94 -11.17 24.45
N VAL A 69 -14.61 -11.30 23.17
CA VAL A 69 -15.50 -11.92 22.17
C VAL A 69 -15.66 -13.42 22.42
N LEU A 70 -14.59 -14.10 22.85
CA LEU A 70 -14.65 -15.53 23.16
C LEU A 70 -15.48 -15.85 24.42
N ALA A 71 -15.52 -14.95 25.40
CA ALA A 71 -16.31 -15.10 26.62
C ALA A 71 -17.82 -14.84 26.43
N GLU A 72 -18.22 -14.23 25.31
CA GLU A 72 -19.61 -13.95 24.94
C GLU A 72 -20.29 -15.09 24.14
N ASN A 73 -19.56 -16.20 23.89
CA ASN A 73 -20.07 -17.43 23.24
C ASN A 73 -20.12 -18.62 24.20
#